data_AF-A0A5Q4DQG8-F1
#
_entry.id   AF-A0A5Q4DQG8-F1
#
_cell.length_a   1.000
_cell.length_b   1.000
_cell.length_c   1.000
_cell.angle_alpha   90.00
_cell.angle_beta   90.00
_cell.angle_gamma   90.00
#
_symmetry.space_group_name_H-M   'P 1'
#
loop_
_entity.id
_entity.type
_entity.pdbx_description
1 polymer ?
#
loop_
_entity_poly.entity_id
_entity_poly.type
_entity_poly.pdbx_seq_one_letter_code
_entity_poly.pdbx_strand_id
1 'polypeptide(L)'
;MSGFRSHMALALDAARAAGVRGEVPVGAVVVSGDGLVLAQEGNRTRELCDATAHAEILAIRSACSALGQERLVGCDLYVTLEPCAMCAMAISHARIARLYYGASDAKSGGVAQGARVFVHPQTHHVPEVYDGISAGEAEALLKKFFAQRR
;
A
#
# COMPACT_ATOMS: atom_id res chain seq x y z
N MET A 1 3.85 18.24 -21.04
CA MET A 1 3.20 17.64 -19.85
C MET A 1 3.00 16.16 -20.15
N SER A 2 3.84 15.27 -19.60
CA SER A 2 3.57 13.84 -19.69
C SER A 2 2.31 13.54 -18.87
N GLY A 3 1.36 12.81 -19.44
CA GLY A 3 0.14 12.43 -18.75
C GLY A 3 0.41 11.62 -17.48
N PHE A 4 -0.58 11.56 -16.59
CA PHE A 4 -0.55 10.70 -15.42
C PHE A 4 -0.32 9.23 -15.84
N ARG A 5 0.71 8.60 -15.25
CA ARG A 5 1.00 7.18 -15.42
C ARG A 5 0.79 6.46 -14.08
N SER A 6 -0.29 5.69 -14.01
CA SER A 6 -0.57 4.87 -12.83
C SER A 6 0.43 3.71 -12.70
N HIS A 7 0.80 3.38 -11.46
CA HIS A 7 1.62 2.21 -11.12
C HIS A 7 0.80 1.14 -10.37
N MET A 8 -0.53 1.28 -10.30
CA MET A 8 -1.41 0.32 -9.63
C MET A 8 -1.34 -1.09 -10.26
N ALA A 9 -1.06 -1.20 -11.56
CA ALA A 9 -0.87 -2.49 -12.22
C ALA A 9 0.27 -3.32 -11.59
N LEU A 10 1.37 -2.66 -11.21
CA LEU A 10 2.49 -3.31 -10.53
C LEU A 10 2.11 -3.75 -9.11
N ALA A 11 1.32 -2.94 -8.40
CA ALA A 11 0.79 -3.32 -7.09
C ALA A 11 -0.16 -4.53 -7.19
N LEU A 12 -0.98 -4.61 -8.25
CA LEU A 12 -1.83 -5.77 -8.53
C LEU A 12 -1.02 -7.03 -8.86
N ASP A 13 0.10 -6.90 -9.57
CA ASP A 13 1.02 -8.03 -9.80
C ASP A 13 1.62 -8.56 -8.49
N ALA A 14 2.03 -7.66 -7.60
CA ALA A 14 2.54 -8.04 -6.29
C ALA A 14 1.44 -8.69 -5.41
N ALA A 15 0.21 -8.19 -5.48
CA ALA A 15 -0.96 -8.77 -4.81
C ALA A 15 -1.26 -10.19 -5.31
N ARG A 16 -1.20 -10.40 -6.63
CA ARG A 16 -1.33 -11.74 -7.23
C ARG A 16 -0.24 -12.68 -6.73
N ALA A 17 1.01 -12.23 -6.71
CA ALA A 17 2.12 -13.02 -6.20
C ALA A 17 1.95 -13.40 -4.72
N ALA A 18 1.48 -12.47 -3.88
CA ALA A 18 1.13 -12.75 -2.48
C ALA A 18 0.03 -13.82 -2.37
N GLY A 19 -1.04 -13.70 -3.17
CA GLY A 19 -2.11 -14.68 -3.21
C GLY A 19 -1.63 -16.10 -3.56
N VAL A 20 -0.69 -16.22 -4.52
CA VAL A 20 -0.06 -17.51 -4.89
C VAL A 20 0.73 -18.11 -3.73
N ARG A 21 1.40 -17.27 -2.91
CA ARG A 21 2.10 -17.70 -1.68
C ARG A 21 1.16 -18.05 -0.52
N GLY A 22 -0.15 -17.90 -0.69
CA GLY A 22 -1.14 -18.19 0.35
C GLY A 22 -1.37 -17.05 1.34
N GLU A 23 -0.89 -15.85 1.01
CA GLU A 23 -1.08 -14.61 1.76
C GLU A 23 -2.32 -13.86 1.28
N VAL A 24 -2.92 -13.03 2.15
CA VAL A 24 -4.00 -12.14 1.72
C VAL A 24 -3.48 -11.27 0.55
N PRO A 25 -4.15 -11.25 -0.62
CA PRO A 25 -3.60 -10.68 -1.86
C PRO A 25 -3.68 -9.15 -1.84
N VAL A 26 -2.76 -8.54 -1.10
CA VAL A 26 -2.52 -7.10 -1.10
C VAL A 26 -1.09 -6.87 -1.58
N GLY A 27 -0.93 -5.88 -2.46
CA GLY A 27 0.35 -5.48 -3.02
C GLY A 27 0.51 -3.97 -2.98
N ALA A 28 1.75 -3.52 -2.88
CA ALA A 28 2.11 -2.12 -2.78
C ALA A 28 3.38 -1.81 -3.57
N VAL A 29 3.48 -0.59 -4.08
CA VAL A 29 4.59 -0.10 -4.90
C VAL A 29 4.95 1.32 -4.47
N VAL A 30 6.23 1.56 -4.21
CA VAL A 30 6.76 2.91 -3.97
C VAL A 30 7.46 3.38 -5.24
N VAL A 31 7.13 4.60 -5.67
CA VAL A 31 7.67 5.24 -6.87
C VAL A 31 8.27 6.58 -6.47
N SER A 32 9.44 6.92 -6.97
CA SER A 32 10.06 8.24 -6.78
C SER A 32 9.33 9.33 -7.57
N GLY A 33 9.60 10.60 -7.25
CA GLY A 33 8.96 11.74 -7.94
C GLY A 33 9.27 11.85 -9.45
N ASP A 34 10.34 11.21 -9.93
CA ASP A 34 10.71 11.10 -11.35
C ASP A 34 10.18 9.81 -12.02
N GLY A 35 9.43 8.97 -11.30
CA GLY A 35 8.77 7.79 -11.84
C GLY A 35 9.57 6.49 -11.78
N LEU A 36 10.70 6.45 -11.07
CA LEU A 36 11.46 5.22 -10.82
C LEU A 36 10.75 4.38 -9.76
N VAL A 37 10.53 3.09 -10.07
CA VAL A 37 10.00 2.14 -9.09
C VAL A 37 11.10 1.77 -8.09
N LEU A 38 10.91 2.16 -6.83
CA LEU A 38 11.87 1.92 -5.74
C LEU A 38 11.62 0.60 -5.01
N ALA A 39 10.35 0.18 -4.93
CA ALA A 39 9.95 -1.07 -4.29
C ALA A 39 8.63 -1.58 -4.88
N GLN A 40 8.48 -2.90 -4.91
CA GLN A 40 7.25 -3.60 -5.29
C GLN A 40 7.11 -4.84 -4.39
N GLU A 41 6.16 -4.81 -3.46
CA GLU A 41 6.03 -5.82 -2.42
C GLU A 41 4.58 -6.28 -2.29
N GLY A 42 4.39 -7.52 -1.85
CA GLY A 42 3.08 -8.05 -1.47
C GLY A 42 3.11 -8.51 -0.02
N ASN A 43 1.94 -8.77 0.58
CA ASN A 43 1.87 -9.31 1.94
C ASN A 43 2.76 -10.56 2.11
N ARG A 44 3.40 -10.68 3.28
CA ARG A 44 4.25 -11.83 3.68
C ARG A 44 4.11 -12.14 5.18
N THR A 45 2.94 -11.88 5.77
CA THR A 45 2.73 -12.00 7.22
C THR A 45 2.87 -13.42 7.73
N ARG A 46 2.36 -14.41 7.00
CA ARG A 46 2.48 -15.84 7.33
C ARG A 46 3.87 -16.35 6.98
N GLU A 47 4.36 -15.99 5.79
CA GLU A 47 5.66 -16.40 5.26
C GLU A 47 6.80 -16.00 6.18
N LEU A 48 6.77 -14.78 6.72
CA LEU A 48 7.81 -14.24 7.60
C LEU A 48 7.50 -14.41 9.09
N CYS A 49 6.34 -14.98 9.45
CA CYS A 49 5.83 -15.02 10.82
C CYS A 49 5.87 -13.62 11.50
N ASP A 50 5.50 -12.59 10.75
CA ASP A 50 5.60 -11.19 11.14
C ASP A 50 4.25 -10.50 10.93
N ALA A 51 3.61 -10.12 12.04
CA ALA A 51 2.32 -9.43 12.02
C ALA A 51 2.36 -8.06 11.32
N THR A 52 3.56 -7.49 11.13
CA THR A 52 3.77 -6.19 10.49
C THR A 52 4.14 -6.28 9.01
N ALA A 53 4.36 -7.48 8.46
CA ALA A 53 4.78 -7.71 7.07
C ALA A 53 3.63 -7.54 6.04
N HIS A 54 2.92 -6.43 6.17
CA HIS A 54 1.96 -5.90 5.21
C HIS A 54 2.70 -5.32 3.99
N ALA A 55 2.05 -5.34 2.83
CA ALA A 55 2.63 -4.87 1.58
C ALA A 55 3.19 -3.44 1.69
N GLU A 56 2.45 -2.52 2.33
CA GLU A 56 2.86 -1.11 2.50
C GLU A 56 4.12 -0.99 3.36
N ILE A 57 4.17 -1.73 4.48
CA ILE A 57 5.34 -1.73 5.39
C ILE A 57 6.57 -2.28 4.67
N LEU A 58 6.42 -3.40 3.96
CA LEU A 58 7.50 -4.00 3.20
C LEU A 58 7.98 -3.05 2.09
N ALA A 59 7.07 -2.42 1.34
CA ALA A 59 7.41 -1.51 0.26
C ALA A 59 8.14 -0.25 0.79
N ILE A 60 7.68 0.32 1.90
CA ILE A 60 8.36 1.43 2.58
C ILE A 60 9.78 1.01 3.02
N ARG A 61 9.93 -0.15 3.65
CA ARG A 61 11.24 -0.67 4.09
C ARG A 61 12.20 -0.87 2.92
N SER A 62 11.74 -1.51 1.84
CA SER A 62 12.53 -1.75 0.63
C SER A 62 12.93 -0.44 -0.03
N ALA A 63 12.02 0.54 -0.13
CA ALA A 63 12.33 1.86 -0.70
C ALA A 63 13.31 2.66 0.16
N CYS A 64 13.15 2.66 1.49
CA CYS A 64 14.10 3.28 2.40
C CYS A 64 15.50 2.67 2.26
N SER A 65 15.58 1.33 2.15
CA SER A 65 16.84 0.63 1.91
C SER A 65 17.45 0.97 0.55
N ALA A 66 16.64 1.11 -0.50
CA ALA A 66 17.10 1.46 -1.84
C ALA A 66 17.69 2.87 -1.91
N LEU A 67 17.13 3.82 -1.16
CA LEU A 67 17.58 5.21 -1.10
C LEU A 67 18.61 5.48 0.02
N GLY A 68 18.79 4.56 0.96
CA GLY A 68 19.66 4.75 2.12
C GLY A 68 19.18 5.83 3.09
N GLN A 69 17.86 6.07 3.17
CA GLN A 69 17.25 7.10 4.02
C GLN A 69 15.89 6.66 4.54
N GLU A 70 15.46 7.21 5.68
CA GLU A 70 14.20 6.84 6.35
C GLU A 70 12.98 7.64 5.88
N ARG A 71 13.22 8.77 5.21
CA ARG A 71 12.16 9.64 4.67
C ARG A 71 12.10 9.53 3.16
N LEU A 72 10.92 9.20 2.65
CA LEU A 72 10.58 9.02 1.24
C LEU A 72 9.88 10.28 0.70
N VAL A 73 10.42 11.46 1.02
CA VAL A 73 9.85 12.74 0.59
C VAL A 73 9.73 12.79 -0.93
N GLY A 74 8.57 13.18 -1.44
CA GLY A 74 8.30 13.25 -2.88
C GLY A 74 8.02 11.90 -3.54
N CYS A 75 8.07 10.79 -2.81
CA CYS A 75 7.68 9.48 -3.33
C CYS A 75 6.16 9.28 -3.23
N ASP A 76 5.63 8.53 -4.19
CA ASP A 76 4.24 8.10 -4.23
C ASP A 76 4.14 6.63 -3.82
N LEU A 77 3.10 6.26 -3.09
CA LEU A 77 2.78 4.88 -2.71
C LEU A 77 1.47 4.44 -3.36
N TYR A 78 1.50 3.34 -4.10
CA TYR A 78 0.32 2.68 -4.67
C TYR A 78 0.05 1.39 -3.89
N VAL A 79 -1.19 1.12 -3.50
CA VAL A 79 -1.56 -0.10 -2.77
C VAL A 79 -2.94 -0.61 -3.17
N THR A 80 -3.11 -1.92 -3.31
CA THR A 80 -4.36 -2.47 -3.87
C THR A 80 -5.56 -2.37 -2.92
N LEU A 81 -5.34 -2.21 -1.61
CA LEU A 81 -6.38 -2.12 -0.59
C LEU A 81 -6.13 -0.89 0.29
N GLU A 82 -7.18 -0.26 0.81
CA GLU A 82 -7.08 0.82 1.79
C GLU A 82 -6.16 0.43 2.96
N PRO A 83 -5.11 1.22 3.26
CA PRO A 83 -4.20 0.93 4.36
C PRO A 83 -4.89 0.85 5.71
N CYS A 84 -4.51 -0.12 6.53
CA CYS A 84 -4.92 -0.19 7.92
C CYS A 84 -4.25 0.92 8.77
N ALA A 85 -4.67 1.09 10.03
CA ALA A 85 -4.13 2.12 10.92
C ALA A 85 -2.59 2.06 11.08
N MET A 86 -2.01 0.87 11.18
CA MET A 86 -0.56 0.67 11.26
C MET A 86 0.15 1.21 10.01
N CYS A 87 -0.34 0.81 8.83
CA CYS A 87 0.25 1.19 7.55
C CYS A 87 0.06 2.69 7.29
N ALA A 88 -1.11 3.24 7.59
CA ALA A 88 -1.37 4.67 7.50
C ALA A 88 -0.42 5.51 8.36
N MET A 89 -0.13 5.09 9.60
CA MET A 89 0.85 5.79 10.44
C MET A 89 2.28 5.65 9.90
N ALA A 90 2.65 4.47 9.39
CA ALA A 90 3.95 4.27 8.75
C ALA A 90 4.14 5.16 7.50
N ILE A 91 3.10 5.33 6.69
CA ILE A 91 3.08 6.24 5.53
C ILE A 91 3.35 7.69 5.95
N SER A 92 2.73 8.14 7.05
CA SER A 92 2.98 9.46 7.65
C SER A 92 4.42 9.60 8.12
N HIS A 93 4.94 8.62 8.87
CA HIS A 93 6.34 8.65 9.35
C HIS A 93 7.36 8.68 8.22
N ALA A 94 7.10 7.93 7.14
CA ALA A 94 7.95 7.88 5.96
C ALA A 94 7.86 9.14 5.08
N ARG A 95 6.95 10.07 5.35
CA ARG A 95 6.78 11.32 4.56
C ARG A 95 6.44 11.10 3.09
N ILE A 96 5.70 10.03 2.79
CA ILE A 96 5.17 9.76 1.46
C ILE A 96 4.33 10.96 0.99
N ALA A 97 4.58 11.44 -0.23
CA ALA A 97 3.87 12.61 -0.75
C ALA A 97 2.42 12.28 -1.08
N ARG A 98 2.19 11.15 -1.77
CA ARG A 98 0.86 10.76 -2.23
C ARG A 98 0.60 9.29 -2.01
N LEU A 99 -0.61 8.98 -1.57
CA LEU A 99 -1.13 7.64 -1.39
C LEU A 99 -2.23 7.40 -2.41
N TYR A 100 -2.02 6.41 -3.27
CA TYR A 100 -3.01 5.89 -4.21
C TYR A 100 -3.46 4.51 -3.74
N TYR A 101 -4.75 4.31 -3.48
CA TYR A 101 -5.25 2.98 -3.15
C TYR A 101 -6.43 2.53 -4.01
N GLY A 102 -6.55 1.22 -4.14
CA GLY A 102 -7.58 0.56 -4.94
C GLY A 102 -8.90 0.38 -4.18
N ALA A 103 -9.13 -0.84 -3.71
CA ALA A 103 -10.34 -1.20 -2.98
C ALA A 103 -10.41 -0.50 -1.62
N SER A 104 -11.61 -0.10 -1.20
CA SER A 104 -11.85 0.38 0.17
C SER A 104 -11.90 -0.77 1.16
N ASP A 105 -11.63 -0.50 2.44
CA ASP A 105 -11.72 -1.49 3.51
C ASP A 105 -12.64 -0.99 4.63
N ALA A 106 -13.93 -1.31 4.50
CA ALA A 106 -14.94 -0.96 5.50
C ALA A 106 -14.71 -1.63 6.87
N LYS A 107 -13.91 -2.70 6.96
CA LYS A 107 -13.71 -3.46 8.19
C LYS A 107 -12.48 -2.98 8.97
N SER A 108 -11.38 -2.74 8.28
CA SER A 108 -10.08 -2.46 8.89
C SER A 108 -9.32 -1.27 8.31
N GLY A 109 -9.94 -0.52 7.40
CA GLY A 109 -9.37 0.70 6.83
C GLY A 109 -8.99 1.71 7.92
N GLY A 110 -7.84 2.34 7.73
CA GLY A 110 -7.29 3.36 8.62
C GLY A 110 -7.19 4.74 7.98
N VAL A 111 -7.63 4.91 6.73
CA VAL A 111 -7.50 6.16 5.96
C VAL A 111 -8.84 6.90 5.90
N ALA A 112 -9.81 6.31 5.20
CA ALA A 112 -11.17 6.85 5.07
C ALA A 112 -12.11 6.23 6.10
N GLN A 113 -11.87 4.97 6.47
CA GLN A 113 -12.67 4.20 7.42
C GLN A 113 -11.96 4.08 8.79
N GLY A 114 -12.68 3.55 9.78
CA GLY A 114 -12.12 3.15 11.07
C GLY A 114 -11.34 4.25 11.79
N ALA A 115 -10.03 4.04 11.97
CA ALA A 115 -9.16 4.90 12.77
C ALA A 115 -8.93 6.30 12.16
N ARG A 116 -9.07 6.44 10.83
CA ARG A 116 -8.89 7.71 10.08
C ARG A 116 -7.63 8.46 10.50
N VAL A 117 -6.48 7.79 10.43
CA VAL A 117 -5.20 8.23 11.00
C VAL A 117 -4.82 9.65 10.60
N PHE A 118 -5.04 10.03 9.33
CA PHE A 118 -4.63 11.32 8.81
C PHE A 118 -5.44 12.52 9.33
N VAL A 119 -6.57 12.31 10.03
CA VAL A 119 -7.32 13.43 10.64
C VAL A 119 -6.85 13.78 12.05
N HIS A 120 -6.00 12.94 12.67
CA HIS A 120 -5.56 13.17 14.05
C HIS A 120 -4.49 14.27 14.13
N PRO A 121 -4.56 15.20 15.11
CA PRO A 121 -3.57 16.27 15.27
C PRO A 121 -2.13 15.79 15.49
N GLN A 122 -1.94 14.58 16.01
CA GLN A 122 -0.63 13.97 16.25
C GLN A 122 0.03 13.45 14.96
N THR A 123 -0.71 13.42 13.84
CA THR A 123 -0.18 13.00 12.55
C THR A 123 0.62 14.15 11.93
N HIS A 124 1.95 14.08 12.08
CA HIS A 124 2.86 15.15 11.65
C HIS A 124 3.05 15.28 10.12
N HIS A 125 2.54 14.33 9.33
CA HIS A 125 2.56 14.35 7.87
C HIS A 125 1.26 13.76 7.32
N VAL A 126 0.64 14.44 6.36
CA VAL A 126 -0.55 13.92 5.68
C VAL A 126 -0.25 13.84 4.19
N PRO A 127 -0.25 12.64 3.58
CA PRO A 127 -0.12 12.52 2.12
C PRO A 127 -1.38 13.05 1.42
N GLU A 128 -1.24 13.45 0.16
CA GLU A 128 -2.41 13.56 -0.72
C GLU A 128 -2.99 12.16 -0.94
N VAL A 129 -4.31 11.97 -0.79
CA VAL A 129 -4.94 10.65 -0.87
C VAL A 129 -5.83 10.58 -2.10
N TYR A 130 -5.64 9.52 -2.88
CA TYR A 130 -6.45 9.18 -4.06
C TYR A 130 -6.93 7.74 -3.93
N ASP A 131 -8.25 7.54 -3.96
CA ASP A 131 -8.89 6.25 -3.78
C ASP A 131 -9.51 5.73 -5.07
N GLY A 132 -9.96 4.48 -5.06
CA GLY A 132 -10.71 3.89 -6.16
C GLY A 132 -9.88 3.46 -7.38
N ILE A 133 -8.55 3.53 -7.31
CA ILE A 133 -7.69 3.25 -8.47
C ILE A 133 -7.66 1.75 -8.76
N SER A 134 -8.26 1.32 -9.89
CA SER A 134 -8.44 -0.09 -10.22
C SER A 134 -9.15 -0.91 -9.12
N ALA A 135 -10.07 -0.29 -8.38
CA ALA A 135 -10.75 -0.90 -7.23
C ALA A 135 -11.44 -2.24 -7.57
N GLY A 136 -12.12 -2.33 -8.72
CA GLY A 136 -12.80 -3.55 -9.13
C GLY A 136 -11.86 -4.76 -9.29
N GLU A 137 -10.65 -4.54 -9.80
CA GLU A 137 -9.63 -5.61 -9.91
C GLU A 137 -9.11 -6.03 -8.53
N ALA A 138 -8.80 -5.06 -7.67
CA ALA A 138 -8.32 -5.33 -6.32
C ALA A 138 -9.35 -6.09 -5.48
N GLU A 139 -10.63 -5.68 -5.54
CA GLU A 139 -11.73 -6.38 -4.86
C GLU A 139 -11.89 -7.82 -5.37
N ALA A 140 -11.78 -8.03 -6.68
CA ALA A 140 -11.91 -9.35 -7.28
C ALA A 140 -10.83 -10.32 -6.76
N LEU A 141 -9.59 -9.84 -6.57
CA LEU A 141 -8.51 -10.64 -5.97
C LEU A 141 -8.84 -11.07 -4.54
N LEU A 142 -9.29 -10.15 -3.70
CA LEU A 142 -9.67 -10.43 -2.32
C LEU A 142 -10.84 -11.41 -2.24
N LYS A 143 -11.91 -11.17 -3.00
CA LYS A 143 -13.10 -12.03 -3.06
C LYS A 143 -12.72 -13.45 -3.49
N LYS A 144 -11.91 -13.60 -4.55
CA LYS A 144 -11.43 -14.90 -5.03
C LYS A 144 -10.61 -15.64 -3.98
N PHE A 145 -9.71 -14.95 -3.28
CA PHE A 145 -8.85 -15.56 -2.27
C PHE A 145 -9.63 -16.11 -1.07
N PHE A 146 -10.61 -15.35 -0.57
CA PHE A 146 -11.42 -15.76 0.57
C PHE A 146 -12.49 -16.80 0.20
N ALA A 147 -13.02 -16.79 -1.03
CA ALA A 147 -13.97 -17.81 -1.48
C ALA A 147 -13.39 -19.24 -1.43
N GLN A 148 -12.08 -19.39 -1.67
CA GLN A 148 -11.37 -20.67 -1.63
C GLN A 148 -11.05 -21.18 -0.21
N ARG A 149 -11.37 -20.40 0.83
CA ARG A 149 -10.97 -20.66 2.23
C ARG A 149 -12.16 -20.60 3.20
N ARG A 150 -13.38 -20.64 2.67
CA ARG A 150 -14.64 -20.70 3.42
C ARG A 150 -15.14 -22.13 3.48
#